data_AF-A0A968U9F8-F1
#
_entry.id   AF-A0A968U9F8-F1
#
_cell.length_a   1.000
_cell.length_b   1.000
_cell.length_c   1.000
_cell.angle_alpha   90.00
_cell.angle_beta   90.00
_cell.angle_gamma   90.00
#
_symmetry.space_group_name_H-M   'P 1'
#
loop_
_entity.id
_entity.type
_entity.pdbx_description
1 polymer ?
#
loop_
_entity_poly.entity_id
_entity_poly.type
_entity_poly.pdbx_seq_one_letter_code
_entity_poly.pdbx_strand_id
1 'polypeptide(L)'
;RSANRTGSLSTLYPGIGDRGIHNSTFNKIFSSLLPGSGSEYGSLGYTLMAALRSFNSWCWIVAFLSIGRKFLNFNHPALRYMSEASLPFYILHQPIILFIGFWIADWQVGVLLKFIVLSSMSFVAIALLYELLVRRIGLLRVFFGLKLI
;
A
#
# COMPACT_ATOMS: atom_id res chain seq x y z
N ARG A 1 -6.56 1.68 47.49
CA ARG A 1 -7.08 0.29 47.43
C ARG A 1 -7.51 -0.10 46.01
N SER A 2 -6.68 0.14 44.99
CA SER A 2 -7.03 -0.03 43.56
C SER A 2 -5.86 -0.63 42.75
N ALA A 3 -5.21 -1.67 43.28
CA ALA A 3 -4.06 -2.33 42.65
C ALA A 3 -4.28 -3.83 42.36
N ASN A 4 -5.51 -4.36 42.54
CA ASN A 4 -5.76 -5.80 42.47
C ASN A 4 -6.63 -6.25 41.28
N ARG A 5 -6.87 -5.37 40.30
CA ARG A 5 -7.75 -5.69 39.15
C ARG A 5 -7.02 -6.06 37.86
N THR A 6 -5.69 -5.92 37.83
CA THR A 6 -4.86 -6.23 36.64
C THR A 6 -4.40 -7.70 36.60
N GLY A 7 -4.38 -8.40 37.72
CA GLY A 7 -4.00 -9.83 37.78
C GLY A 7 -5.05 -10.81 37.21
N SER A 8 -6.28 -10.34 36.97
CA SER A 8 -7.37 -11.17 36.41
C SER A 8 -7.39 -11.19 34.88
N LEU A 9 -6.71 -10.27 34.20
CA LEU A 9 -6.70 -10.21 32.74
C LEU A 9 -5.55 -11.02 32.11
N SER A 10 -4.51 -11.34 32.87
CA SER A 10 -3.37 -12.16 32.42
C SER A 10 -3.67 -13.67 32.41
N THR A 11 -4.68 -14.12 33.14
CA THR A 11 -5.09 -15.53 33.23
C THR A 11 -6.10 -15.95 32.16
N LEU A 12 -6.78 -15.00 31.50
CA LEU A 12 -7.80 -15.30 30.49
C LEU A 12 -7.21 -15.50 29.06
N TYR A 13 -5.96 -15.10 28.85
CA TYR A 13 -5.24 -15.25 27.56
C TYR A 13 -3.78 -15.66 27.79
N PRO A 14 -3.47 -16.97 27.92
CA PRO A 14 -2.14 -17.46 28.31
C PRO A 14 -1.12 -17.47 27.15
N GLY A 15 -1.21 -16.52 26.21
CA GLY A 15 -0.43 -16.54 24.97
C GLY A 15 0.00 -15.18 24.42
N ILE A 16 -0.31 -14.07 25.10
CA ILE A 16 0.09 -12.71 24.68
C ILE A 16 1.02 -12.11 25.75
N GLY A 17 2.01 -12.90 26.18
CA GLY A 17 2.94 -12.51 27.24
C GLY A 17 4.36 -12.17 26.78
N ASP A 18 4.83 -12.71 25.66
CA ASP A 18 6.30 -12.70 25.44
C ASP A 18 6.77 -12.75 23.97
N ARG A 19 6.05 -12.08 23.06
CA ARG A 19 6.57 -11.78 21.69
C ARG A 19 7.17 -10.39 21.57
N GLY A 20 7.80 -9.91 22.66
CA GLY A 20 8.45 -8.59 22.75
C GLY A 20 9.99 -8.62 22.77
N ILE A 21 10.62 -9.78 22.56
CA ILE A 21 12.08 -9.97 22.68
C ILE A 21 12.73 -10.33 21.32
N HIS A 22 12.23 -9.80 20.20
CA HIS A 22 12.95 -9.84 18.91
C HIS A 22 12.83 -8.55 18.10
N ASN A 23 12.52 -7.46 18.78
CA ASN A 23 12.39 -6.13 18.19
C ASN A 23 13.18 -5.08 18.98
N SER A 24 13.66 -5.36 20.19
CA SER A 24 14.40 -4.38 20.99
C SER A 24 15.79 -4.06 20.42
N THR A 25 16.58 -5.06 20.03
CA THR A 25 17.92 -4.84 19.42
C THR A 25 17.79 -4.25 18.02
N PHE A 26 16.86 -4.79 17.21
CA PHE A 26 16.61 -4.30 15.86
C PHE A 26 16.09 -2.85 15.86
N ASN A 27 15.11 -2.52 16.69
CA ASN A 27 14.59 -1.15 16.79
C ASN A 27 15.64 -0.19 17.33
N LYS A 28 16.51 -0.62 18.26
CA LYS A 28 17.65 0.18 18.73
C LYS A 28 18.62 0.48 17.61
N ILE A 29 19.05 -0.53 16.85
CA ILE A 29 19.92 -0.36 15.68
C ILE A 29 19.26 0.54 14.63
N PHE A 30 18.00 0.28 14.29
CA PHE A 30 17.24 1.05 13.32
C PHE A 30 17.05 2.51 13.74
N SER A 31 16.76 2.76 15.02
CA SER A 31 16.66 4.11 15.58
C SER A 31 18.00 4.84 15.62
N SER A 32 19.11 4.11 15.78
CA SER A 32 20.47 4.68 15.72
C SER A 32 20.92 5.01 14.29
N LEU A 33 20.42 4.27 13.29
CA LEU A 33 20.65 4.54 11.87
C LEU A 33 19.85 5.75 11.35
N LEU A 34 18.78 6.12 12.06
CA LEU A 34 17.91 7.25 11.72
C LEU A 34 17.97 8.32 12.82
N PRO A 35 19.04 9.15 12.82
CA PRO A 35 19.12 10.31 13.71
C PRO A 35 17.98 11.28 13.34
N GLY A 36 17.04 11.47 14.25
CA GLY A 36 15.79 12.19 14.00
C GLY A 36 14.54 11.55 14.61
N SER A 37 14.68 10.35 15.19
CA SER A 37 13.61 9.66 15.95
C SER A 37 13.29 10.27 17.33
N GLY A 38 13.93 11.39 17.69
CA GLY A 38 13.79 12.04 19.00
C GLY A 38 13.74 13.58 18.98
N SER A 39 13.51 14.21 17.83
CA SER A 39 13.21 15.65 17.79
C SER A 39 11.76 15.88 18.20
N GLU A 40 11.51 16.84 19.08
CA GLU A 40 10.15 17.22 19.51
C GLU A 40 9.23 17.39 18.29
N TYR A 41 8.06 16.74 18.32
CA TYR A 41 7.06 16.87 17.26
C TYR A 41 6.67 18.35 17.15
N GLY A 42 7.10 19.02 16.07
CA GLY A 42 6.91 20.46 15.86
C GLY A 42 8.18 21.33 15.96
N SER A 43 9.33 20.75 16.34
CA SER A 43 10.62 21.43 16.27
C SER A 43 11.05 21.69 14.82
N LEU A 44 11.73 22.82 14.59
CA LEU A 44 12.23 23.24 13.27
C LEU A 44 13.15 22.19 12.62
N GLY A 45 13.88 21.42 13.43
CA GLY A 45 14.69 20.31 12.95
C GLY A 45 13.86 19.14 12.40
N TYR A 46 12.73 18.82 13.03
CA TYR A 46 11.83 17.75 12.58
C TYR A 46 11.16 18.10 11.25
N THR A 47 10.64 19.32 11.12
CA THR A 47 9.99 19.77 9.87
C THR A 47 10.98 19.82 8.71
N LEU A 48 12.21 20.26 8.93
CA LEU A 48 13.27 20.23 7.92
C LEU A 48 13.63 18.80 7.51
N MET A 49 13.81 17.88 8.46
CA MET A 49 14.07 16.47 8.14
C MET A 49 12.90 15.80 7.40
N ALA A 50 11.66 16.09 7.78
CA ALA A 50 10.47 15.60 7.10
C ALA A 50 10.36 16.14 5.66
N ALA A 51 10.65 17.43 5.47
CA ALA A 51 10.69 18.05 4.14
C ALA A 51 11.79 17.44 3.26
N LEU A 52 13.01 17.27 3.80
CA LEU A 52 14.13 16.64 3.09
C LEU A 52 13.82 15.18 2.71
N ARG A 53 13.19 14.40 3.60
CA ARG A 53 12.74 13.03 3.30
C ARG A 53 11.68 12.98 2.21
N SER A 54 10.71 13.90 2.27
CA SER A 54 9.64 13.99 1.27
C SER A 54 10.20 14.39 -0.09
N PHE A 55 11.11 15.38 -0.11
CA PHE A 55 11.80 15.83 -1.31
C PHE A 55 12.70 14.73 -1.89
N ASN A 56 13.46 14.01 -1.05
CA ASN A 56 14.27 12.87 -1.50
C ASN A 56 13.38 11.80 -2.15
N SER A 57 12.26 11.43 -1.50
CA SER A 57 11.32 10.46 -2.06
C SER A 57 10.72 10.93 -3.39
N TRP A 58 10.42 12.23 -3.51
CA TRP A 58 9.96 12.84 -4.76
C TRP A 58 11.02 12.79 -5.86
N CYS A 59 12.28 13.09 -5.53
CA CYS A 59 13.41 13.00 -6.47
C CYS A 59 13.57 11.58 -7.02
N TRP A 60 13.38 10.55 -6.19
CA TRP A 60 13.38 9.16 -6.66
C TRP A 60 12.24 8.86 -7.64
N ILE A 61 11.01 9.33 -7.37
CA ILE A 61 9.88 9.17 -8.30
C ILE A 61 10.19 9.82 -9.66
N VAL A 62 10.70 11.05 -9.66
CA VAL A 62 11.07 11.76 -10.90
C VAL A 62 12.22 11.06 -11.61
N ALA A 63 13.22 10.56 -10.88
CA ALA A 63 14.33 9.79 -11.46
C ALA A 63 13.82 8.53 -12.18
N PHE A 64 12.99 7.72 -11.51
CA PHE A 64 12.40 6.53 -12.13
C PHE A 64 11.49 6.88 -13.31
N LEU A 65 10.68 7.94 -13.22
CA LEU A 65 9.83 8.37 -14.31
C LEU A 65 10.63 8.89 -15.51
N SER A 66 11.73 9.60 -15.28
CA SER A 66 12.63 10.11 -16.32
C SER A 66 13.35 8.97 -17.04
N ILE A 67 13.87 8.00 -16.28
CA ILE A 67 14.44 6.76 -16.81
C ILE A 67 13.38 5.98 -17.59
N GLY A 68 12.20 5.80 -17.01
CA GLY A 68 11.06 5.14 -17.66
C GLY A 68 10.70 5.81 -18.99
N ARG A 69 10.62 7.15 -19.03
CA ARG A 69 10.41 7.87 -20.30
C ARG A 69 11.56 7.67 -21.28
N LYS A 70 12.82 7.64 -20.85
CA LYS A 70 13.95 7.42 -21.77
C LYS A 70 13.95 6.00 -22.37
N PHE A 71 13.60 4.99 -21.58
CA PHE A 71 13.66 3.58 -21.98
C PHE A 71 12.35 3.02 -22.55
N LEU A 72 11.18 3.60 -22.26
CA LEU A 72 9.87 3.15 -22.75
C LEU A 72 9.24 4.10 -23.77
N ASN A 73 9.98 5.10 -24.29
CA ASN A 73 9.51 5.98 -25.36
C ASN A 73 9.60 5.31 -26.74
N PHE A 74 8.89 4.19 -26.88
CA PHE A 74 8.68 3.51 -28.16
C PHE A 74 7.19 3.65 -28.53
N ASN A 75 6.90 4.02 -29.78
CA ASN A 75 5.53 4.11 -30.31
C ASN A 75 4.94 2.71 -30.55
N HIS A 76 4.74 1.93 -29.49
CA HIS A 76 4.16 0.59 -29.58
C HIS A 76 2.66 0.60 -29.22
N PRO A 77 1.77 -0.02 -30.02
CA PRO A 77 0.33 -0.07 -29.72
C PRO A 77 0.02 -0.72 -28.36
N ALA A 78 0.88 -1.63 -27.88
CA ALA A 78 0.75 -2.21 -26.53
C ALA A 78 0.93 -1.18 -25.40
N LEU A 79 1.81 -0.19 -25.56
CA LEU A 79 1.97 0.90 -24.57
C LEU A 79 0.71 1.76 -24.49
N ARG A 80 0.05 2.00 -25.62
CA ARG A 80 -1.22 2.72 -25.66
C ARG A 80 -2.33 1.93 -24.95
N TYR A 81 -2.41 0.63 -25.23
CA TYR A 81 -3.35 -0.27 -24.55
C TYR A 81 -3.12 -0.34 -23.04
N MET A 82 -1.87 -0.50 -22.58
CA MET A 82 -1.55 -0.54 -21.14
C MET A 82 -1.78 0.81 -20.44
N SER A 83 -1.53 1.92 -21.13
CA SER A 83 -1.83 3.26 -20.62
C SER A 83 -3.34 3.46 -20.44
N GLU A 84 -4.14 3.09 -21.44
CA GLU A 84 -5.61 3.11 -21.38
C GLU A 84 -6.15 2.18 -20.27
N ALA A 85 -5.50 1.03 -20.04
CA ALA A 85 -5.85 0.08 -18.98
C ALA A 85 -5.52 0.58 -17.57
N SER A 86 -4.49 1.41 -17.41
CA SER A 86 -4.03 1.88 -16.10
C SER A 86 -5.03 2.78 -15.38
N LEU A 87 -5.81 3.57 -16.14
CA LEU A 87 -6.80 4.52 -15.65
C LEU A 87 -7.97 3.83 -14.92
N PRO A 88 -8.69 2.87 -15.54
CA PRO A 88 -9.72 2.10 -14.84
C PRO A 88 -9.12 1.24 -13.72
N PHE A 89 -7.92 0.68 -13.89
CA PHE A 89 -7.25 -0.10 -12.85
C PHE A 89 -7.04 0.75 -11.58
N TYR A 90 -6.58 1.99 -11.73
CA TYR A 90 -6.34 2.91 -10.62
C TYR A 90 -7.61 3.22 -9.83
N ILE A 91 -8.71 3.52 -10.52
CA ILE A 91 -9.99 3.89 -9.90
C ILE A 91 -10.65 2.68 -9.21
N LEU A 92 -10.56 1.49 -9.83
CA LEU A 92 -11.23 0.28 -9.35
C LEU A 92 -10.45 -0.44 -8.25
N HIS A 93 -9.14 -0.27 -8.19
CA HIS A 93 -8.27 -0.92 -7.22
C HIS A 93 -8.74 -0.70 -5.76
N GLN A 94 -8.99 0.57 -5.38
CA GLN A 94 -9.39 0.93 -4.02
C GLN A 94 -10.72 0.28 -3.58
N PRO A 95 -11.83 0.44 -4.32
CA PRO A 95 -13.11 -0.14 -3.91
C PRO A 95 -13.08 -1.68 -3.91
N ILE A 96 -12.36 -2.32 -4.83
CA ILE A 96 -12.25 -3.79 -4.88
C ILE A 96 -11.47 -4.31 -3.67
N ILE A 97 -10.35 -3.68 -3.32
CA ILE A 97 -9.59 -4.07 -2.13
C ILE A 97 -10.43 -3.90 -0.86
N LEU A 98 -11.18 -2.80 -0.74
CA LEU A 98 -12.07 -2.60 0.40
C LEU A 98 -13.21 -3.63 0.45
N PHE A 99 -13.81 -3.94 -0.70
CA PHE A 99 -14.89 -4.92 -0.80
C PHE A 99 -14.43 -6.32 -0.36
N ILE A 100 -13.28 -6.79 -0.89
CA ILE A 100 -12.71 -8.08 -0.52
C ILE A 100 -12.18 -8.03 0.92
N GLY A 101 -11.57 -6.92 1.32
CA GLY A 101 -11.04 -6.69 2.65
C GLY A 101 -12.11 -6.78 3.73
N PHE A 102 -13.32 -6.28 3.47
CA PHE A 102 -14.47 -6.40 4.37
C PHE A 102 -14.83 -7.87 4.63
N TRP A 103 -14.85 -8.72 3.61
CA TRP A 103 -15.11 -10.15 3.77
C TRP A 103 -14.00 -10.89 4.52
N ILE A 104 -12.73 -10.52 4.31
CA ILE A 104 -11.57 -11.18 4.93
C ILE A 104 -11.31 -10.64 6.36
N ALA A 105 -11.87 -9.48 6.72
CA ALA A 105 -11.65 -8.83 8.00
C ALA A 105 -11.98 -9.76 9.19
N ASP A 106 -13.12 -10.45 9.11
CA ASP A 106 -13.66 -11.31 10.18
C ASP A 106 -12.90 -12.63 10.36
N TRP A 107 -12.00 -12.97 9.44
CA TRP A 107 -11.32 -14.26 9.45
C TRP A 107 -10.22 -14.29 10.53
N GLN A 108 -10.16 -15.31 11.39
CA GLN A 108 -9.14 -15.43 12.45
C GLN A 108 -7.79 -16.00 11.95
N VAL A 109 -7.34 -15.58 10.76
CA VAL A 109 -6.06 -15.99 10.15
C VAL A 109 -4.96 -14.96 10.37
N GLY A 110 -3.70 -15.42 10.29
CA GLY A 110 -2.52 -14.56 10.43
C GLY A 110 -2.49 -13.42 9.39
N VAL A 111 -1.98 -12.26 9.81
CA VAL A 111 -1.95 -11.02 9.00
C VAL A 111 -1.28 -11.22 7.64
N LEU A 112 -0.21 -12.01 7.58
CA LEU A 112 0.51 -12.30 6.34
C LEU A 112 -0.35 -13.07 5.33
N LEU A 113 -1.11 -14.06 5.81
CA LEU A 113 -2.04 -14.83 4.98
C LEU A 113 -3.18 -13.96 4.47
N LYS A 114 -3.75 -13.10 5.33
CA LYS A 114 -4.76 -12.12 4.90
C LYS A 114 -4.24 -11.23 3.78
N PHE A 115 -3.00 -10.74 3.89
CA PHE A 115 -2.39 -9.89 2.87
C PHE A 115 -2.20 -10.63 1.54
N ILE A 116 -1.65 -11.85 1.57
CA ILE A 116 -1.42 -12.65 0.36
C ILE A 116 -2.75 -12.94 -0.34
N VAL A 117 -3.75 -13.42 0.41
CA VAL A 117 -5.08 -13.74 -0.15
C VAL A 117 -5.76 -12.48 -0.70
N LEU A 118 -5.75 -11.38 0.05
CA LEU A 118 -6.34 -10.11 -0.38
C LEU A 118 -5.67 -9.56 -1.64
N SER A 119 -4.34 -9.61 -1.69
CA SER A 119 -3.56 -9.17 -2.85
C SER A 119 -3.85 -10.02 -4.09
N SER A 120 -3.81 -11.36 -3.95
CA SER A 120 -4.12 -12.27 -5.06
C SER A 120 -5.57 -12.13 -5.54
N MET A 121 -6.53 -12.07 -4.62
CA MET A 121 -7.95 -11.92 -4.97
C MET A 121 -8.26 -10.58 -5.61
N SER A 122 -7.72 -9.48 -5.09
CA SER A 122 -7.90 -8.16 -5.70
C SER A 122 -7.27 -8.09 -7.08
N PHE A 123 -6.08 -8.64 -7.28
CA PHE A 123 -5.44 -8.69 -8.58
C PHE A 123 -6.27 -9.46 -9.62
N VAL A 124 -6.76 -10.65 -9.27
CA VAL A 124 -7.63 -11.46 -10.14
C VAL A 124 -8.95 -10.75 -10.41
N ALA A 125 -9.58 -10.16 -9.39
CA ALA A 125 -10.84 -9.45 -9.54
C ALA A 125 -10.70 -8.26 -10.49
N ILE A 126 -9.65 -7.45 -10.36
CA ILE A 126 -9.40 -6.30 -11.24
C ILE A 126 -9.06 -6.77 -12.66
N ALA A 127 -8.27 -7.85 -12.81
CA ALA A 127 -7.95 -8.42 -14.12
C ALA A 127 -9.20 -8.93 -14.86
N LEU A 128 -10.08 -9.66 -14.16
CA LEU A 128 -11.36 -10.10 -14.70
C LEU A 128 -12.28 -8.93 -15.02
N LEU A 129 -12.35 -7.92 -14.15
CA LEU A 129 -13.14 -6.73 -14.41
C LEU A 129 -12.63 -6.01 -15.65
N TYR A 130 -11.31 -5.86 -15.79
CA TYR A 130 -10.68 -5.28 -16.96
C TYR A 130 -11.05 -6.05 -18.24
N GLU A 131 -10.93 -7.38 -18.24
CA GLU A 131 -11.28 -8.21 -19.39
C GLU A 131 -12.77 -8.14 -19.73
N LEU A 132 -13.65 -8.12 -18.72
CA LEU A 132 -15.09 -7.91 -18.87
C LEU A 132 -15.41 -6.50 -19.38
N LEU A 133 -14.73 -5.46 -18.89
CA LEU A 133 -14.92 -4.07 -19.28
C LEU A 133 -14.47 -3.85 -20.73
N VAL A 134 -13.31 -4.37 -21.11
CA VAL A 134 -12.77 -4.32 -22.48
C VAL A 134 -13.68 -5.04 -23.46
N ARG A 135 -14.19 -6.23 -23.10
CA ARG A 135 -15.00 -7.05 -24.00
C ARG A 135 -16.46 -6.62 -24.07
N ARG A 136 -17.03 -6.09 -22.98
CA ARG A 136 -18.49 -5.86 -22.84
C ARG A 136 -18.89 -4.40 -22.94
N ILE A 137 -18.00 -3.46 -22.60
CA ILE A 137 -18.39 -2.06 -22.47
C ILE A 137 -17.39 -1.16 -23.21
N GLY A 138 -17.54 -1.07 -24.53
CA GLY A 138 -16.92 -0.01 -25.34
C GLY A 138 -17.25 1.42 -24.86
N LEU A 139 -18.18 1.60 -23.91
CA LEU A 139 -18.51 2.89 -23.28
C LEU A 139 -17.40 3.47 -22.40
N LEU A 140 -16.51 2.67 -21.81
CA LEU A 140 -15.36 3.26 -21.09
C LEU A 140 -14.39 3.95 -22.05
N ARG A 141 -14.34 3.52 -23.31
CA ARG A 141 -13.63 4.23 -24.39
C ARG A 141 -14.22 5.64 -24.60
N VAL A 142 -15.55 5.79 -24.42
CA VAL A 142 -16.28 7.06 -24.51
C VAL A 142 -16.15 7.90 -23.23
N PHE A 143 -16.27 7.29 -22.04
CA PHE A 143 -16.19 8.00 -20.75
C PHE A 143 -14.77 8.49 -20.42
N PHE A 144 -13.74 7.80 -20.92
CA PHE A 144 -12.34 8.23 -20.78
C PHE A 144 -11.81 9.06 -21.97
N GLY A 145 -12.67 9.44 -22.93
CA GLY A 145 -12.30 10.34 -24.02
C GLY A 145 -11.28 9.76 -25.00
N LEU A 146 -11.26 8.44 -25.16
CA LEU A 146 -10.36 7.78 -26.11
C LEU A 146 -10.97 7.83 -27.50
N LYS A 147 -10.17 8.36 -28.45
CA LYS A 147 -10.59 8.61 -29.83
C LYS A 147 -11.16 7.33 -30.44
N LEU A 148 -12.45 7.37 -30.78
CA LEU A 148 -13.11 6.39 -31.64
C LEU A 148 -12.33 6.40 -32.96
N ILE A 149 -11.73 5.26 -33.29
CA ILE A 149 -11.17 5.00 -34.62
C ILE A 149 -12.33 4.74 -35.57
#